data_AF-A0A2V2WLP1-F1
#
_entry.id   AF-A0A2V2WLP1-F1
#
_cell.length_a   1.000
_cell.length_b   1.000
_cell.length_c   1.000
_cell.angle_alpha   90.00
_cell.angle_beta   90.00
_cell.angle_gamma   90.00
#
_symmetry.space_group_name_H-M   'P 1'
#
loop_
_entity.id
_entity.type
_entity.pdbx_description
1 polymer ?
#
loop_
_entity_poly.entity_id
_entity_poly.type
_entity_poly.pdbx_seq_one_letter_code
_entity_poly.pdbx_strand_id
1 'polypeptide(L)'
;MPPKRNRVQGGNARSRASAVPQGVRQRRARPESEDVTDQPAATHIRVEEARQPQWTMRSSVKDILLEGITLSTNMKLNDFLRNYVGGRAAVDEDSNVTMQVFVRRPNAYVQDQQLLEEIFNLPEYQELEAIFKLRHERVVSLEQWRDYEGKDTVTPLECEKLNGVLTQLLREERREAEERARREHQERFTPTTTIRIVLFKGRARVMDIKLNDFLTMELEGKGILRANRNVLLKGFFKNPTSYIRDAGILGEIQATDAYLSMERTVREEMDLEEDVSKLHDNGVNSLAAWSLAAEEVKACVRDDTKHFLNAALEETRNPTTSSAPENLEGFYDSVYNASWHHVVEVPGGEGTGMDVKEGEPPQPWTYRKAERTIEKDDGVEQSGAERLRLMVLTSDKAWPYSWAGSEHICDCCVNSEVERVWQFVKRDLTEWFSPHGRTVFSPKKRLLIGTPGIGKSMNAGSYLLYQLLQYDAEKLPLVAYIIKESVYLFDKNKKRYQISGARRVS
;
A
#
# COMPACT_ATOMS: atom_id res chain seq x y z
N MET A 1 -28.41 -41.63 81.12
CA MET A 1 -29.87 -41.80 80.88
C MET A 1 -30.38 -40.65 80.02
N PRO A 2 -31.25 -40.88 79.03
CA PRO A 2 -32.09 -39.84 78.38
C PRO A 2 -33.43 -39.69 79.16
N PRO A 3 -34.23 -38.60 79.02
CA PRO A 3 -35.18 -38.51 77.89
C PRO A 3 -35.61 -37.10 77.35
N LYS A 4 -35.94 -37.05 76.05
CA LYS A 4 -37.16 -36.48 75.37
C LYS A 4 -37.79 -35.16 75.90
N ARG A 5 -37.88 -34.07 75.10
CA ARG A 5 -39.02 -33.62 74.21
C ARG A 5 -40.31 -33.18 74.97
N ASN A 6 -41.11 -32.17 74.57
CA ASN A 6 -41.36 -31.55 73.24
C ASN A 6 -42.18 -30.21 73.30
N ARG A 7 -41.93 -29.22 72.41
CA ARG A 7 -42.89 -28.23 71.77
C ARG A 7 -43.73 -27.26 72.68
N VAL A 8 -44.31 -26.10 72.29
CA VAL A 8 -44.48 -25.23 71.07
C VAL A 8 -44.94 -23.80 71.57
N GLN A 9 -44.97 -22.63 70.91
CA GLN A 9 -44.66 -22.06 69.57
C GLN A 9 -43.69 -20.83 69.76
N GLY A 10 -43.61 -19.66 69.08
CA GLY A 10 -44.24 -19.01 67.89
C GLY A 10 -45.19 -17.82 68.22
N GLY A 11 -45.09 -16.61 67.62
CA GLY A 11 -44.03 -16.06 66.73
C GLY A 11 -44.37 -14.70 66.04
N ASN A 12 -43.33 -14.01 65.51
CA ASN A 12 -43.35 -12.79 64.64
C ASN A 12 -43.85 -11.46 65.27
N ALA A 13 -43.50 -10.24 64.82
CA ALA A 13 -42.57 -9.64 63.81
C ALA A 13 -42.59 -8.09 64.04
N ARG A 14 -41.89 -7.13 63.40
CA ARG A 14 -40.64 -6.84 62.59
C ARG A 14 -40.61 -5.28 62.45
N SER A 15 -39.59 -4.49 62.09
CA SER A 15 -38.12 -4.59 61.82
C SER A 15 -37.54 -3.14 61.94
N ARG A 16 -36.36 -2.80 61.36
CA ARG A 16 -35.71 -1.46 61.45
C ARG A 16 -34.84 -1.16 60.21
N ALA A 17 -34.36 0.08 60.05
CA ALA A 17 -33.36 0.51 59.04
C ALA A 17 -31.93 0.63 59.63
N SER A 18 -30.88 0.87 58.80
CA SER A 18 -29.57 1.45 59.22
C SER A 18 -28.58 1.75 58.06
N ALA A 19 -27.44 2.42 58.36
CA ALA A 19 -26.37 2.81 57.41
C ALA A 19 -24.98 3.02 58.13
N VAL A 20 -24.09 3.89 57.58
CA VAL A 20 -22.92 4.61 58.21
C VAL A 20 -21.49 3.90 58.24
N PRO A 21 -20.31 4.47 58.67
CA PRO A 21 -19.22 4.87 57.71
C PRO A 21 -17.67 4.79 58.11
N GLN A 22 -16.79 5.29 57.19
CA GLN A 22 -15.58 6.19 57.31
C GLN A 22 -14.28 5.95 58.15
N GLY A 23 -13.14 6.43 57.59
CA GLY A 23 -11.98 7.06 58.28
C GLY A 23 -10.68 7.24 57.42
N VAL A 24 -9.64 8.03 57.76
CA VAL A 24 -9.55 9.53 57.94
C VAL A 24 -8.07 10.08 57.98
N ARG A 25 -7.86 11.40 57.79
CA ARG A 25 -6.67 12.28 58.13
C ARG A 25 -5.55 12.60 57.07
N GLN A 26 -4.53 13.41 57.47
CA GLN A 26 -3.66 14.29 56.62
C GLN A 26 -2.29 14.68 57.27
N ARG A 27 -1.30 15.14 56.48
CA ARG A 27 -0.49 16.39 56.69
C ARG A 27 0.35 16.81 55.44
N ARG A 28 1.04 17.97 55.50
CA ARG A 28 1.51 18.80 54.34
C ARG A 28 2.99 19.21 54.44
N ALA A 29 3.74 19.23 53.32
CA ALA A 29 4.98 19.99 53.10
C ALA A 29 5.21 20.30 51.60
N ARG A 30 6.02 21.33 51.26
CA ARG A 30 6.58 21.67 49.93
C ARG A 30 7.86 22.50 50.15
N PRO A 31 8.92 22.36 49.33
CA PRO A 31 9.27 23.43 48.38
C PRO A 31 9.65 22.92 46.97
N GLU A 32 10.19 23.81 46.14
CA GLU A 32 10.46 23.67 44.71
C GLU A 32 11.37 22.51 44.26
N SER A 33 11.10 21.98 43.05
CA SER A 33 12.10 21.52 42.08
C SER A 33 11.53 21.63 40.65
N GLU A 34 12.41 21.53 39.65
CA GLU A 34 12.22 21.99 38.26
C GLU A 34 11.31 21.14 37.35
N ASP A 35 10.59 21.85 36.47
CA ASP A 35 10.33 21.59 35.03
C ASP A 35 9.64 20.28 34.53
N VAL A 36 9.42 20.23 33.22
CA VAL A 36 8.82 19.17 32.38
C VAL A 36 7.31 18.97 32.57
N THR A 37 6.52 19.60 31.68
CA THR A 37 5.08 19.31 31.52
C THR A 37 4.87 18.22 30.46
N ASP A 38 5.17 16.97 30.82
CA ASP A 38 4.85 15.82 29.96
C ASP A 38 3.34 15.56 29.96
N GLN A 39 2.68 16.01 28.89
CA GLN A 39 1.36 15.47 28.54
C GLN A 39 1.55 14.05 28.01
N PRO A 40 0.89 13.02 28.58
CA PRO A 40 0.97 11.67 28.04
C PRO A 40 0.37 11.67 26.63
N ALA A 41 1.15 11.25 25.64
CA ALA A 41 0.76 11.25 24.24
C ALA A 41 -0.55 10.48 24.05
N ALA A 42 -1.47 11.05 23.26
CA ALA A 42 -2.76 10.42 22.99
C ALA A 42 -2.54 9.09 22.27
N THR A 43 -2.83 7.99 22.95
CA THR A 43 -2.86 6.65 22.34
C THR A 43 -3.85 6.69 21.18
N HIS A 44 -3.35 6.65 19.95
CA HIS A 44 -4.18 6.48 18.77
C HIS A 44 -4.77 5.07 18.79
N ILE A 45 -5.91 4.94 19.50
CA ILE A 45 -6.80 3.79 19.40
C ILE A 45 -7.15 3.68 17.91
N ARG A 46 -6.61 2.65 17.27
CA ARG A 46 -7.14 2.19 15.98
C ARG A 46 -8.56 1.72 16.25
N VAL A 47 -9.52 2.63 16.06
CA VAL A 47 -10.89 2.25 15.76
C VAL A 47 -10.79 1.32 14.55
N GLU A 48 -11.27 0.10 14.70
CA GLU A 48 -11.31 -0.86 13.62
C GLU A 48 -12.36 -0.38 12.62
N GLU A 49 -11.93 0.44 11.65
CA GLU A 49 -12.81 0.99 10.63
C GLU A 49 -13.53 -0.17 9.93
N ALA A 50 -14.87 -0.18 10.07
CA ALA A 50 -15.70 -1.17 9.43
C ALA A 50 -15.41 -1.16 7.93
N ARG A 51 -14.90 -2.28 7.41
CA ARG A 51 -14.27 -2.38 6.08
C ARG A 51 -15.16 -1.78 5.00
N GLN A 52 -14.87 -0.53 4.61
CA GLN A 52 -15.47 0.08 3.44
C GLN A 52 -15.17 -0.79 2.20
N PRO A 53 -16.09 -0.89 1.23
CA PRO A 53 -15.79 -1.55 -0.03
C PRO A 53 -14.54 -0.95 -0.65
N GLN A 54 -13.51 -1.77 -0.88
CA GLN A 54 -12.33 -1.34 -1.62
C GLN A 54 -12.69 -1.23 -3.10
N TRP A 55 -13.30 -0.10 -3.45
CA TRP A 55 -13.64 0.27 -4.81
C TRP A 55 -12.36 0.37 -5.68
N THR A 56 -12.52 0.15 -6.98
CA THR A 56 -11.44 0.17 -7.97
C THR A 56 -11.96 0.72 -9.30
N MET A 57 -11.05 1.03 -10.23
CA MET A 57 -11.42 1.36 -11.63
C MET A 57 -12.26 0.26 -12.31
N ARG A 58 -12.21 -1.00 -11.84
CA ARG A 58 -13.02 -2.11 -12.37
C ARG A 58 -14.35 -2.31 -11.65
N SER A 59 -14.61 -1.58 -10.58
CA SER A 59 -15.85 -1.70 -9.80
C SER A 59 -17.06 -1.26 -10.63
N SER A 60 -18.18 -1.95 -10.39
CA SER A 60 -19.43 -1.76 -11.10
C SER A 60 -20.09 -0.44 -10.69
N VAL A 61 -20.49 0.35 -11.68
CA VAL A 61 -21.29 1.58 -11.48
C VAL A 61 -22.59 1.28 -10.76
N LYS A 62 -23.23 0.14 -11.08
CA LYS A 62 -24.44 -0.31 -10.37
C LYS A 62 -24.16 -0.58 -8.88
N ASP A 63 -23.01 -1.13 -8.56
CA ASP A 63 -22.71 -1.62 -7.21
C ASP A 63 -22.34 -0.44 -6.30
N ILE A 64 -21.71 0.60 -6.85
CA ILE A 64 -21.46 1.89 -6.18
C ILE A 64 -22.78 2.66 -6.01
N LEU A 65 -23.63 2.72 -7.04
CA LEU A 65 -24.93 3.39 -6.93
C LEU A 65 -25.86 2.69 -5.93
N LEU A 66 -25.84 1.35 -5.81
CA LEU A 66 -26.61 0.62 -4.80
C LEU A 66 -25.88 0.45 -3.45
N GLU A 67 -24.77 1.15 -3.20
CA GLU A 67 -24.05 1.04 -1.93
C GLU A 67 -24.95 1.48 -0.76
N GLY A 68 -25.18 0.54 0.17
CA GLY A 68 -26.06 0.70 1.34
C GLY A 68 -27.53 0.31 1.15
N ILE A 69 -27.94 -0.10 -0.06
CA ILE A 69 -29.35 -0.09 -0.47
C ILE A 69 -29.86 -1.48 -0.88
N THR A 70 -31.08 -1.82 -0.47
CA THR A 70 -31.70 -3.15 -0.67
C THR A 70 -32.52 -3.29 -1.96
N LEU A 71 -32.44 -2.33 -2.89
CA LEU A 71 -33.25 -2.33 -4.10
C LEU A 71 -32.86 -3.44 -5.08
N SER A 72 -33.84 -4.30 -5.37
CA SER A 72 -33.75 -5.26 -6.47
C SER A 72 -34.07 -4.58 -7.80
N THR A 73 -33.14 -4.61 -8.76
CA THR A 73 -33.39 -4.17 -10.14
C THR A 73 -34.48 -4.96 -10.87
N ASN A 74 -34.99 -6.04 -10.26
CA ASN A 74 -36.07 -6.89 -10.77
C ASN A 74 -37.41 -6.67 -10.03
N MET A 75 -37.51 -5.69 -9.11
CA MET A 75 -38.74 -5.32 -8.41
C MET A 75 -39.86 -4.97 -9.39
N LYS A 76 -41.11 -5.37 -9.11
CA LYS A 76 -42.30 -4.94 -9.86
C LYS A 76 -42.72 -3.52 -9.47
N LEU A 77 -43.41 -2.82 -10.38
CA LEU A 77 -43.92 -1.48 -10.14
C LEU A 77 -44.84 -1.41 -8.91
N ASN A 78 -45.77 -2.35 -8.73
CA ASN A 78 -46.63 -2.36 -7.54
C ASN A 78 -45.87 -2.68 -6.23
N ASP A 79 -44.76 -3.41 -6.29
CA ASP A 79 -43.89 -3.59 -5.11
C ASP A 79 -43.17 -2.29 -4.75
N PHE A 80 -42.66 -1.57 -5.76
CA PHE A 80 -42.01 -0.27 -5.58
C PHE A 80 -42.98 0.77 -5.01
N LEU A 81 -44.16 0.94 -5.63
CA LEU A 81 -45.21 1.83 -5.16
C LEU A 81 -45.59 1.54 -3.70
N ARG A 82 -45.83 0.27 -3.37
CA ARG A 82 -46.19 -0.15 -2.00
C ARG A 82 -45.11 0.14 -0.96
N ASN A 83 -43.83 0.10 -1.34
CA ASN A 83 -42.70 0.31 -0.44
C ASN A 83 -42.35 1.80 -0.25
N TYR A 84 -42.41 2.61 -1.31
CA TYR A 84 -41.83 3.97 -1.32
C TYR A 84 -42.87 5.10 -1.46
N VAL A 85 -44.00 4.86 -2.14
CA VAL A 85 -45.13 5.82 -2.25
C VAL A 85 -46.20 5.52 -1.18
N GLY A 86 -46.41 4.24 -0.89
CA GLY A 86 -47.33 3.74 0.13
C GLY A 86 -48.51 2.97 -0.45
N GLY A 87 -49.06 2.05 0.35
CA GLY A 87 -50.03 1.02 -0.05
C GLY A 87 -51.44 1.47 -0.48
N ARG A 88 -51.60 2.68 -1.03
CA ARG A 88 -52.78 3.12 -1.80
C ARG A 88 -52.49 3.29 -3.29
N ALA A 89 -51.23 3.52 -3.67
CA ALA A 89 -50.83 3.59 -5.06
C ALA A 89 -50.62 2.17 -5.62
N ALA A 90 -51.33 1.84 -6.69
CA ALA A 90 -51.17 0.61 -7.44
C ALA A 90 -51.67 0.80 -8.89
N VAL A 91 -50.99 0.16 -9.83
CA VAL A 91 -51.44 -0.01 -11.22
C VAL A 91 -52.13 -1.37 -11.41
N ASP A 92 -52.84 -1.52 -12.52
CA ASP A 92 -53.40 -2.79 -12.98
C ASP A 92 -52.31 -3.83 -13.32
N GLU A 93 -52.66 -5.12 -13.35
CA GLU A 93 -51.66 -6.19 -13.48
C GLU A 93 -50.95 -6.21 -14.86
N ASP A 94 -51.60 -5.73 -15.92
CA ASP A 94 -51.00 -5.59 -17.25
C ASP A 94 -49.94 -4.46 -17.27
N SER A 95 -50.15 -3.40 -16.47
CA SER A 95 -49.18 -2.33 -16.24
C SER A 95 -48.11 -2.66 -15.17
N ASN A 96 -48.29 -3.74 -14.40
CA ASN A 96 -47.44 -4.13 -13.27
C ASN A 96 -46.11 -4.79 -13.72
N VAL A 97 -45.34 -4.07 -14.53
CA VAL A 97 -44.05 -4.48 -15.09
C VAL A 97 -42.89 -4.36 -14.08
N THR A 98 -41.70 -4.84 -14.43
CA THR A 98 -40.49 -4.60 -13.61
C THR A 98 -39.99 -3.17 -13.76
N MET A 99 -39.31 -2.63 -12.75
CA MET A 99 -38.76 -1.28 -12.79
C MET A 99 -37.81 -1.04 -13.99
N GLN A 100 -37.07 -2.07 -14.44
CA GLN A 100 -36.25 -2.01 -15.66
C GLN A 100 -37.07 -1.69 -16.94
N VAL A 101 -38.34 -2.07 -16.98
CA VAL A 101 -39.26 -1.80 -18.09
C VAL A 101 -39.95 -0.45 -17.88
N PHE A 102 -40.42 -0.18 -16.66
CA PHE A 102 -41.09 1.07 -16.28
C PHE A 102 -40.25 2.31 -16.56
N VAL A 103 -39.02 2.38 -16.00
CA VAL A 103 -38.08 3.50 -16.11
C VAL A 103 -37.84 3.94 -17.57
N ARG A 104 -37.92 3.02 -18.53
CA ARG A 104 -37.71 3.33 -19.96
C ARG A 104 -38.84 4.18 -20.56
N ARG A 105 -40.08 4.00 -20.09
CA ARG A 105 -41.29 4.65 -20.61
C ARG A 105 -42.36 4.79 -19.50
N PRO A 106 -42.16 5.60 -18.44
CA PRO A 106 -43.08 5.63 -17.29
C PRO A 106 -44.54 5.94 -17.67
N ASN A 107 -44.72 6.93 -18.57
CA ASN A 107 -46.00 7.33 -19.17
C ASN A 107 -46.75 6.22 -19.96
N ALA A 108 -46.14 5.05 -20.19
CA ALA A 108 -46.82 3.91 -20.82
C ALA A 108 -47.50 2.96 -19.81
N TYR A 109 -47.24 3.14 -18.50
CA TYR A 109 -47.68 2.25 -17.42
C TYR A 109 -48.38 2.99 -16.28
N VAL A 110 -48.10 4.29 -16.10
CA VAL A 110 -48.84 5.20 -15.23
C VAL A 110 -49.31 6.38 -16.07
N GLN A 111 -50.61 6.67 -16.04
CA GLN A 111 -51.20 7.84 -16.72
C GLN A 111 -51.34 9.04 -15.77
N ASP A 112 -51.49 8.78 -14.47
CA ASP A 112 -51.58 9.80 -13.42
C ASP A 112 -50.25 10.57 -13.32
N GLN A 113 -50.31 11.87 -13.66
CA GLN A 113 -49.15 12.74 -13.68
C GLN A 113 -48.69 13.15 -12.27
N GLN A 114 -49.59 13.17 -11.27
CA GLN A 114 -49.20 13.46 -9.88
C GLN A 114 -48.46 12.28 -9.28
N LEU A 115 -48.92 11.06 -9.56
CA LEU A 115 -48.22 9.84 -9.15
C LEU A 115 -46.86 9.70 -9.85
N LEU A 116 -46.75 10.08 -11.13
CA LEU A 116 -45.45 10.13 -11.83
C LEU A 116 -44.50 11.18 -11.24
N GLU A 117 -44.99 12.38 -10.93
CA GLU A 117 -44.20 13.43 -10.27
C GLU A 117 -43.72 12.97 -8.89
N GLU A 118 -44.57 12.31 -8.10
CA GLU A 118 -44.19 11.71 -6.82
C GLU A 118 -43.10 10.63 -6.99
N ILE A 119 -43.24 9.73 -7.97
CA ILE A 119 -42.24 8.69 -8.27
C ILE A 119 -40.91 9.30 -8.72
N PHE A 120 -40.91 10.30 -9.61
CA PHE A 120 -39.67 10.90 -10.12
C PHE A 120 -38.90 11.70 -9.06
N ASN A 121 -39.56 12.12 -7.98
CA ASN A 121 -38.92 12.78 -6.84
C ASN A 121 -38.38 11.79 -5.78
N LEU A 122 -38.59 10.47 -5.93
CA LEU A 122 -37.99 9.46 -5.05
C LEU A 122 -36.52 9.19 -5.42
N PRO A 123 -35.56 9.28 -4.48
CA PRO A 123 -34.17 8.88 -4.71
C PRO A 123 -34.04 7.45 -5.26
N GLU A 124 -34.89 6.53 -4.77
CA GLU A 124 -34.90 5.14 -5.20
C GLU A 124 -35.37 4.93 -6.65
N TYR A 125 -36.05 5.92 -7.25
CA TYR A 125 -36.30 5.95 -8.68
C TYR A 125 -35.10 6.54 -9.45
N GLN A 126 -34.53 7.64 -8.96
CA GLN A 126 -33.42 8.35 -9.60
C GLN A 126 -32.17 7.46 -9.72
N GLU A 127 -31.84 6.69 -8.68
CA GLU A 127 -30.75 5.70 -8.73
C GLU A 127 -31.02 4.60 -9.77
N LEU A 128 -32.25 4.09 -9.86
CA LEU A 128 -32.62 3.11 -10.87
C LEU A 128 -32.54 3.69 -12.28
N GLU A 129 -32.97 4.94 -12.49
CA GLU A 129 -32.86 5.64 -13.76
C GLU A 129 -31.40 5.79 -14.19
N ALA A 130 -30.53 6.27 -13.28
CA ALA A 130 -29.09 6.36 -13.52
C ALA A 130 -28.47 4.98 -13.87
N ILE A 131 -28.78 3.93 -13.10
CA ILE A 131 -28.29 2.56 -13.33
C ILE A 131 -28.72 2.03 -14.71
N PHE A 132 -30.00 2.18 -15.08
CA PHE A 132 -30.48 1.67 -16.37
C PHE A 132 -29.98 2.50 -17.54
N LYS A 133 -29.89 3.83 -17.39
CA LYS A 133 -29.35 4.75 -18.40
C LYS A 133 -27.88 4.47 -18.70
N LEU A 134 -27.02 4.46 -17.68
CA LEU A 134 -25.60 4.19 -17.84
C LEU A 134 -25.35 2.80 -18.45
N ARG A 135 -26.13 1.79 -18.03
CA ARG A 135 -26.10 0.45 -18.65
C ARG A 135 -26.51 0.46 -20.14
N HIS A 136 -27.51 1.26 -20.54
CA HIS A 136 -27.89 1.43 -21.95
C HIS A 136 -26.76 2.09 -22.76
N GLU A 137 -26.11 3.09 -22.20
CA GLU A 137 -24.97 3.81 -22.81
C GLU A 137 -23.63 3.04 -22.67
N ARG A 138 -23.69 1.82 -22.12
CA ARG A 138 -22.60 0.84 -21.94
C ARG A 138 -21.52 1.25 -20.93
N VAL A 139 -21.85 2.21 -20.06
CA VAL A 139 -21.07 2.59 -18.88
C VAL A 139 -21.47 1.64 -17.74
N VAL A 140 -20.63 0.64 -17.48
CA VAL A 140 -20.84 -0.36 -16.44
C VAL A 140 -19.73 -0.42 -15.39
N SER A 141 -18.52 0.06 -15.68
CA SER A 141 -17.43 0.20 -14.70
C SER A 141 -17.06 1.66 -14.42
N LEU A 142 -16.44 1.90 -13.26
CA LEU A 142 -15.97 3.23 -12.85
C LEU A 142 -14.91 3.80 -13.83
N GLU A 143 -14.10 2.94 -14.44
CA GLU A 143 -13.20 3.31 -15.55
C GLU A 143 -13.96 3.85 -16.77
N GLN A 144 -15.13 3.31 -17.10
CA GLN A 144 -15.94 3.85 -18.19
C GLN A 144 -16.62 5.15 -17.79
N TRP A 145 -17.02 5.31 -16.52
CA TRP A 145 -17.56 6.56 -15.98
C TRP A 145 -16.53 7.70 -16.01
N ARG A 146 -15.24 7.42 -15.77
CA ARG A 146 -14.14 8.38 -15.89
C ARG A 146 -14.07 9.04 -17.27
N ASP A 147 -14.29 8.27 -18.33
CA ASP A 147 -14.16 8.73 -19.73
C ASP A 147 -15.53 8.95 -20.42
N TYR A 148 -16.62 9.03 -19.64
CA TYR A 148 -17.98 9.27 -20.11
C TYR A 148 -18.33 10.75 -20.18
N GLU A 149 -18.97 11.16 -21.28
CA GLU A 149 -19.36 12.55 -21.60
C GLU A 149 -20.68 12.97 -20.96
N GLY A 150 -21.70 12.11 -21.02
CA GLY A 150 -23.08 12.44 -20.62
C GLY A 150 -23.34 12.49 -19.11
N LYS A 151 -22.36 12.94 -18.32
CA LYS A 151 -22.43 13.06 -16.85
C LYS A 151 -23.47 14.11 -16.42
N ASP A 152 -23.60 15.18 -17.20
CA ASP A 152 -24.64 16.21 -17.11
C ASP A 152 -26.06 15.63 -17.24
N THR A 153 -26.20 14.52 -17.96
CA THR A 153 -27.49 13.86 -18.18
C THR A 153 -27.85 12.87 -17.05
N VAL A 154 -26.96 12.63 -16.09
CA VAL A 154 -27.24 11.85 -14.87
C VAL A 154 -27.68 12.83 -13.79
N THR A 155 -28.60 12.40 -12.93
CA THR A 155 -29.04 13.20 -11.77
C THR A 155 -27.85 13.58 -10.87
N PRO A 156 -27.81 14.81 -10.31
CA PRO A 156 -26.60 15.33 -9.68
C PRO A 156 -26.08 14.48 -8.51
N LEU A 157 -26.97 13.87 -7.74
CA LEU A 157 -26.63 13.07 -6.55
C LEU A 157 -25.86 11.79 -6.93
N GLU A 158 -26.31 11.08 -7.95
CA GLU A 158 -25.66 9.87 -8.48
C GLU A 158 -24.36 10.20 -9.21
N CYS A 159 -24.31 11.36 -9.88
CA CYS A 159 -23.10 11.90 -10.48
C CYS A 159 -22.04 12.23 -9.40
N GLU A 160 -22.45 12.86 -8.29
CA GLU A 160 -21.62 13.12 -7.12
C GLU A 160 -21.15 11.81 -6.46
N LYS A 161 -22.05 10.84 -6.23
CA LYS A 161 -21.73 9.51 -5.65
C LYS A 161 -20.63 8.79 -6.44
N LEU A 162 -20.73 8.77 -7.77
CA LEU A 162 -19.73 8.14 -8.65
C LEU A 162 -18.43 8.96 -8.78
N ASN A 163 -18.52 10.29 -8.90
CA ASN A 163 -17.34 11.15 -8.95
C ASN A 163 -16.58 11.19 -7.63
N GLY A 164 -17.26 11.06 -6.48
CA GLY A 164 -16.66 11.00 -5.15
C GLY A 164 -15.75 9.79 -4.99
N VAL A 165 -16.26 8.59 -5.30
CA VAL A 165 -15.46 7.35 -5.29
C VAL A 165 -14.29 7.42 -6.28
N LEU A 166 -14.52 7.91 -7.50
CA LEU A 166 -13.46 8.07 -8.50
C LEU A 166 -12.38 9.08 -8.05
N THR A 167 -12.79 10.19 -7.42
CA THR A 167 -11.88 11.21 -6.88
C THR A 167 -11.10 10.69 -5.68
N GLN A 168 -11.70 9.88 -4.80
CA GLN A 168 -11.01 9.21 -3.70
C GLN A 168 -9.90 8.29 -4.23
N LEU A 169 -10.20 7.47 -5.26
CA LEU A 169 -9.22 6.57 -5.86
C LEU A 169 -8.08 7.33 -6.56
N LEU A 170 -8.38 8.39 -7.31
CA LEU A 170 -7.35 9.21 -7.97
C LEU A 170 -6.49 9.98 -6.97
N ARG A 171 -7.07 10.48 -5.86
CA ARG A 171 -6.32 11.12 -4.77
C ARG A 171 -5.45 10.12 -4.01
N GLU A 172 -5.90 8.88 -3.81
CA GLU A 172 -5.10 7.84 -3.16
C GLU A 172 -3.99 7.32 -4.07
N GLU A 173 -4.23 7.12 -5.38
CA GLU A 173 -3.18 6.79 -6.36
C GLU A 173 -2.12 7.89 -6.43
N ARG A 174 -2.53 9.18 -6.40
CA ARG A 174 -1.61 10.32 -6.25
C ARG A 174 -0.85 10.26 -4.92
N ARG A 175 -1.53 10.04 -3.78
CA ARG A 175 -0.89 9.98 -2.46
C ARG A 175 0.13 8.86 -2.39
N GLU A 176 -0.21 7.66 -2.88
CA GLU A 176 0.74 6.56 -3.02
C GLU A 176 1.92 6.93 -3.93
N ALA A 177 1.70 7.62 -5.05
CA ALA A 177 2.78 8.02 -5.95
C ALA A 177 3.70 9.08 -5.32
N GLU A 178 3.14 10.07 -4.63
CA GLU A 178 3.89 11.09 -3.90
C GLU A 178 4.62 10.50 -2.69
N GLU A 179 4.01 9.58 -1.94
CA GLU A 179 4.67 8.87 -0.85
C GLU A 179 5.74 7.90 -1.36
N ARG A 180 5.52 7.19 -2.48
CA ARG A 180 6.52 6.31 -3.11
C ARG A 180 7.72 7.12 -3.55
N ALA A 181 7.50 8.20 -4.31
CA ALA A 181 8.57 9.09 -4.74
C ALA A 181 9.25 9.78 -3.55
N ARG A 182 8.51 10.15 -2.48
CA ARG A 182 9.09 10.66 -1.24
C ARG A 182 9.89 9.62 -0.45
N ARG A 183 9.53 8.34 -0.48
CA ARG A 183 10.31 7.24 0.15
C ARG A 183 11.56 6.90 -0.67
N GLU A 184 11.46 6.98 -2.00
CA GLU A 184 12.58 6.82 -2.95
C GLU A 184 13.53 8.04 -2.92
N HIS A 185 13.02 9.21 -2.55
CA HIS A 185 13.73 10.49 -2.60
C HIS A 185 13.65 11.28 -1.29
N GLN A 186 13.63 10.58 -0.15
CA GLN A 186 14.06 11.13 1.16
C GLN A 186 15.60 11.28 1.21
N GLU A 187 16.24 11.15 0.05
CA GLU A 187 17.66 11.10 -0.21
C GLU A 187 18.21 12.49 -0.56
N ARG A 188 18.74 13.21 0.45
CA ARG A 188 19.83 14.20 0.34
C ARG A 188 20.74 13.85 -0.84
N PHE A 189 20.99 14.79 -1.73
CA PHE A 189 21.54 14.43 -3.04
C PHE A 189 22.96 13.83 -2.97
N THR A 190 23.26 12.94 -3.91
CA THR A 190 24.58 12.33 -4.11
C THR A 190 25.14 12.75 -5.47
N PRO A 191 26.47 12.65 -5.70
CA PRO A 191 27.05 12.98 -7.01
C PRO A 191 26.45 12.18 -8.18
N THR A 192 25.93 10.98 -7.92
CA THR A 192 25.25 10.14 -8.92
C THR A 192 23.76 10.44 -9.08
N THR A 193 23.15 11.30 -8.26
CA THR A 193 21.73 11.67 -8.44
C THR A 193 21.51 12.38 -9.78
N THR A 194 20.44 12.01 -10.48
CA THR A 194 20.11 12.59 -11.79
C THR A 194 19.55 14.00 -11.68
N ILE A 195 19.81 14.84 -12.69
CA ILE A 195 19.32 16.22 -12.77
C ILE A 195 17.78 16.29 -12.58
N ARG A 196 17.03 15.34 -13.17
CA ARG A 196 15.57 15.29 -13.03
C ARG A 196 15.13 15.04 -11.58
N ILE A 197 15.77 14.13 -10.84
CA ILE A 197 15.43 13.88 -9.41
C ILE A 197 15.64 15.14 -8.57
N VAL A 198 16.73 15.89 -8.83
CA VAL A 198 17.04 17.14 -8.12
C VAL A 198 15.99 18.22 -8.38
N LEU A 199 15.68 18.50 -9.66
CA LEU A 199 14.79 19.60 -10.04
C LEU A 199 13.33 19.34 -9.64
N PHE A 200 12.83 18.12 -9.84
CA PHE A 200 11.49 17.74 -9.40
C PHE A 200 11.42 17.37 -7.90
N LYS A 201 12.56 17.38 -7.19
CA LYS A 201 12.70 17.03 -5.76
C LYS A 201 12.00 15.73 -5.37
N GLY A 202 12.03 14.75 -6.27
CA GLY A 202 11.33 13.48 -6.09
C GLY A 202 9.83 13.57 -5.87
N ARG A 203 9.14 14.55 -6.48
CA ARG A 203 7.68 14.68 -6.45
C ARG A 203 7.03 13.93 -7.61
N ALA A 204 5.78 13.51 -7.43
CA ALA A 204 4.95 13.06 -8.55
C ALA A 204 4.70 14.24 -9.50
N ARG A 205 4.98 14.06 -10.80
CA ARG A 205 4.89 15.12 -11.80
C ARG A 205 3.44 15.38 -12.20
N VAL A 206 2.95 16.57 -11.89
CA VAL A 206 1.58 17.01 -12.19
C VAL A 206 1.32 17.04 -13.69
N MET A 207 2.34 17.35 -14.49
CA MET A 207 2.28 17.41 -15.95
C MET A 207 2.00 16.07 -16.66
N ASP A 208 2.14 14.94 -15.93
CA ASP A 208 1.87 13.58 -16.38
C ASP A 208 0.48 13.05 -15.95
N ILE A 209 -0.33 13.86 -15.25
CA ILE A 209 -1.74 13.53 -14.98
C ILE A 209 -2.53 13.62 -16.30
N LYS A 210 -3.59 12.81 -16.46
CA LYS A 210 -4.44 12.90 -17.66
C LYS A 210 -5.56 13.94 -17.48
N LEU A 211 -6.04 14.46 -18.60
CA LEU A 211 -7.06 15.50 -18.64
C LEU A 211 -8.35 15.09 -17.91
N ASN A 212 -8.92 13.90 -18.17
CA ASN A 212 -10.18 13.50 -17.52
C ASN A 212 -9.99 13.20 -16.02
N ASP A 213 -8.77 12.84 -15.59
CA ASP A 213 -8.44 12.64 -14.17
C ASP A 213 -8.49 14.02 -13.45
N PHE A 214 -7.83 15.04 -14.00
CA PHE A 214 -7.88 16.42 -13.53
C PHE A 214 -9.31 17.00 -13.54
N LEU A 215 -10.00 16.89 -14.68
CA LEU A 215 -11.38 17.37 -14.82
C LEU A 215 -12.31 16.71 -13.80
N THR A 216 -12.12 15.43 -13.48
CA THR A 216 -12.91 14.75 -12.43
C THR A 216 -12.55 15.26 -11.03
N MET A 217 -11.26 15.31 -10.68
CA MET A 217 -10.79 15.65 -9.33
C MET A 217 -11.08 17.08 -8.88
N GLU A 218 -11.08 18.03 -9.83
CA GLU A 218 -11.12 19.47 -9.55
C GLU A 218 -12.35 20.18 -10.15
N LEU A 219 -13.04 19.55 -11.12
CA LEU A 219 -14.12 20.18 -11.92
C LEU A 219 -15.34 19.26 -12.13
N GLU A 220 -15.52 18.22 -11.29
CA GLU A 220 -16.68 17.29 -11.31
C GLU A 220 -16.87 16.52 -12.65
N GLY A 221 -15.86 16.53 -13.53
CA GLY A 221 -15.91 15.97 -14.87
C GLY A 221 -16.44 16.92 -15.95
N LYS A 222 -16.67 18.20 -15.65
CA LYS A 222 -17.05 19.22 -16.64
C LYS A 222 -15.95 19.33 -17.71
N GLY A 223 -16.34 19.31 -18.99
CA GLY A 223 -15.41 19.30 -20.13
C GLY A 223 -14.88 17.93 -20.57
N ILE A 224 -15.30 16.84 -19.91
CA ILE A 224 -15.10 15.49 -20.45
C ILE A 224 -16.06 15.31 -21.62
N LEU A 225 -15.50 15.19 -22.83
CA LEU A 225 -16.24 15.00 -24.08
C LEU A 225 -15.82 13.70 -24.75
N ARG A 226 -16.70 13.03 -25.47
CA ARG A 226 -16.45 11.74 -26.14
C ARG A 226 -15.48 11.88 -27.31
N ALA A 227 -15.37 13.09 -27.85
CA ALA A 227 -14.37 13.46 -28.85
C ALA A 227 -13.05 13.96 -28.23
N ASN A 228 -13.02 14.27 -26.93
CA ASN A 228 -11.82 14.69 -26.22
C ASN A 228 -10.88 13.47 -26.06
N ARG A 229 -9.60 13.67 -26.32
CA ARG A 229 -8.59 12.65 -26.08
C ARG A 229 -8.09 12.82 -24.66
N ASN A 230 -8.19 11.78 -23.83
CA ASN A 230 -7.69 11.79 -22.45
C ASN A 230 -6.14 11.82 -22.42
N VAL A 231 -5.56 12.97 -22.75
CA VAL A 231 -4.12 13.23 -22.89
C VAL A 231 -3.50 13.71 -21.58
N LEU A 232 -2.18 13.64 -21.49
CA LEU A 232 -1.42 14.21 -20.37
C LEU A 232 -1.54 15.75 -20.36
N LEU A 233 -1.54 16.36 -19.18
CA LEU A 233 -1.69 17.81 -19.02
C LEU A 233 -0.62 18.62 -19.79
N LYS A 234 0.63 18.12 -19.88
CA LYS A 234 1.69 18.72 -20.74
C LYS A 234 1.41 18.72 -22.24
N GLY A 235 0.43 17.94 -22.70
CA GLY A 235 -0.11 18.00 -24.05
C GLY A 235 -1.25 19.01 -24.13
N PHE A 236 -2.20 18.91 -23.18
CA PHE A 236 -3.36 19.79 -23.09
C PHE A 236 -3.01 21.28 -23.02
N PHE A 237 -2.19 21.71 -22.04
CA PHE A 237 -1.85 23.13 -21.85
C PHE A 237 -0.97 23.74 -22.96
N LYS A 238 -0.48 22.94 -23.92
CA LYS A 238 0.15 23.48 -25.15
C LYS A 238 -0.88 24.04 -26.13
N ASN A 239 -2.08 23.44 -26.20
CA ASN A 239 -3.20 23.97 -26.98
C ASN A 239 -4.55 23.39 -26.49
N PRO A 240 -5.17 23.97 -25.44
CA PRO A 240 -6.45 23.48 -24.89
C PRO A 240 -7.57 23.39 -25.94
N THR A 241 -7.64 24.37 -26.86
CA THR A 241 -8.66 24.44 -27.93
C THR A 241 -8.66 23.26 -28.89
N SER A 242 -7.54 22.52 -28.97
CA SER A 242 -7.45 21.33 -29.83
C SER A 242 -8.12 20.08 -29.21
N TYR A 243 -8.34 20.10 -27.90
CA TYR A 243 -8.91 19.02 -27.09
C TYR A 243 -10.35 19.33 -26.67
N ILE A 244 -10.58 20.51 -26.08
CA ILE A 244 -11.92 21.05 -25.78
C ILE A 244 -12.21 22.11 -26.84
N ARG A 245 -13.04 21.75 -27.82
CA ARG A 245 -13.38 22.61 -28.97
C ARG A 245 -14.54 23.56 -28.71
N ASP A 246 -15.34 23.27 -27.70
CA ASP A 246 -16.40 24.17 -27.26
C ASP A 246 -15.78 25.34 -26.49
N ALA A 247 -15.92 26.54 -27.05
CA ALA A 247 -15.32 27.75 -26.49
C ALA A 247 -16.06 28.27 -25.23
N GLY A 248 -17.33 27.89 -25.04
CA GLY A 248 -18.08 28.20 -23.82
C GLY A 248 -17.59 27.34 -22.67
N ILE A 249 -17.63 26.01 -22.86
CA ILE A 249 -17.15 25.04 -21.85
C ILE A 249 -15.67 25.27 -21.51
N LEU A 250 -14.82 25.52 -22.51
CA LEU A 250 -13.41 25.85 -22.26
C LEU A 250 -13.27 27.19 -21.52
N GLY A 251 -14.08 28.20 -21.83
CA GLY A 251 -14.07 29.49 -21.15
C GLY A 251 -14.49 29.40 -19.68
N GLU A 252 -15.53 28.63 -19.38
CA GLU A 252 -15.97 28.33 -18.01
C GLU A 252 -14.88 27.62 -17.20
N ILE A 253 -14.25 26.60 -17.80
CA ILE A 253 -13.13 25.88 -17.19
C ILE A 253 -11.93 26.81 -16.94
N GLN A 254 -11.59 27.66 -17.91
CA GLN A 254 -10.49 28.63 -17.83
C GLN A 254 -10.72 29.74 -16.79
N ALA A 255 -11.98 30.03 -16.43
CA ALA A 255 -12.32 30.97 -15.37
C ALA A 255 -12.14 30.42 -13.95
N THR A 256 -11.76 29.14 -13.78
CA THR A 256 -11.60 28.53 -12.45
C THR A 256 -10.18 28.68 -11.88
N ASP A 257 -10.08 28.99 -10.58
CA ASP A 257 -8.80 29.01 -9.85
C ASP A 257 -8.05 27.68 -9.94
N ALA A 258 -8.77 26.56 -9.98
CA ALA A 258 -8.22 25.22 -10.15
C ALA A 258 -7.48 25.08 -11.50
N TYR A 259 -8.09 25.52 -12.61
CA TYR A 259 -7.43 25.53 -13.91
C TYR A 259 -6.21 26.45 -13.92
N LEU A 260 -6.32 27.68 -13.40
CA LEU A 260 -5.23 28.66 -13.40
C LEU A 260 -4.02 28.19 -12.57
N SER A 261 -4.27 27.60 -11.40
CA SER A 261 -3.23 27.03 -10.54
C SER A 261 -2.57 25.80 -11.17
N MET A 262 -3.38 24.93 -11.81
CA MET A 262 -2.92 23.75 -12.53
C MET A 262 -2.07 24.12 -13.76
N GLU A 263 -2.52 25.08 -14.57
CA GLU A 263 -1.81 25.56 -15.76
C GLU A 263 -0.42 26.08 -15.40
N ARG A 264 -0.33 26.97 -14.40
CA ARG A 264 0.96 27.49 -13.91
C ARG A 264 1.89 26.35 -13.51
N THR A 265 1.41 25.43 -12.66
CA THR A 265 2.21 24.32 -12.13
C THR A 265 2.74 23.43 -13.26
N VAL A 266 1.89 23.11 -14.26
CA VAL A 266 2.28 22.29 -15.40
C VAL A 266 3.24 23.01 -16.35
N ARG A 267 3.13 24.34 -16.51
CA ARG A 267 4.09 25.15 -17.26
C ARG A 267 5.46 25.18 -16.55
N GLU A 268 5.49 25.41 -15.25
CA GLU A 268 6.72 25.36 -14.43
C GLU A 268 7.42 24.00 -14.53
N GLU A 269 6.67 22.89 -14.44
CA GLU A 269 7.20 21.53 -14.64
C GLU A 269 7.69 21.27 -16.08
N MET A 270 6.99 21.78 -17.09
CA MET A 270 7.39 21.65 -18.50
C MET A 270 8.71 22.37 -18.79
N ASP A 271 8.89 23.59 -18.27
CA ASP A 271 10.13 24.35 -18.45
C ASP A 271 11.32 23.68 -17.74
N LEU A 272 11.09 23.06 -16.57
CA LEU A 272 12.10 22.25 -15.88
C LEU A 272 12.48 21.01 -16.69
N GLU A 273 11.52 20.36 -17.36
CA GLU A 273 11.78 19.22 -18.24
C GLU A 273 12.50 19.63 -19.54
N GLU A 274 12.28 20.86 -20.04
CA GLU A 274 13.07 21.43 -21.12
C GLU A 274 14.52 21.65 -20.68
N ASP A 275 14.75 22.24 -19.51
CA ASP A 275 16.09 22.43 -18.95
C ASP A 275 16.81 21.07 -18.67
N VAL A 276 16.10 20.05 -18.17
CA VAL A 276 16.61 18.66 -18.08
C VAL A 276 17.05 18.14 -19.44
N SER A 277 16.26 18.39 -20.49
CA SER A 277 16.55 17.90 -21.84
C SER A 277 17.80 18.58 -22.42
N LYS A 278 17.93 19.90 -22.30
CA LYS A 278 19.13 20.66 -22.73
C LYS A 278 20.40 20.15 -22.06
N LEU A 279 20.34 19.87 -20.75
CA LEU A 279 21.48 19.34 -20.01
C LEU A 279 21.82 17.91 -20.44
N HIS A 280 20.81 17.05 -20.59
CA HIS A 280 20.98 15.69 -21.10
C HIS A 280 21.66 15.66 -22.48
N ASP A 281 21.25 16.52 -23.41
CA ASP A 281 21.81 16.58 -24.76
C ASP A 281 23.26 17.11 -24.79
N ASN A 282 23.67 17.83 -23.75
CA ASN A 282 25.07 18.19 -23.48
C ASN A 282 25.82 17.16 -22.59
N GLY A 283 25.25 15.98 -22.36
CA GLY A 283 25.82 14.90 -21.55
C GLY A 283 25.70 15.07 -20.03
N VAL A 284 25.07 16.16 -19.56
CA VAL A 284 24.92 16.50 -18.14
C VAL A 284 23.67 15.83 -17.56
N ASN A 285 23.80 14.55 -17.21
CA ASN A 285 22.70 13.72 -16.70
C ASN A 285 22.64 13.61 -15.16
N SER A 286 23.68 14.04 -14.45
CA SER A 286 23.89 13.84 -13.00
C SER A 286 24.58 15.02 -12.35
N LEU A 287 24.48 15.14 -11.02
CA LEU A 287 25.15 16.23 -10.26
C LEU A 287 26.68 16.23 -10.44
N ALA A 288 27.31 15.06 -10.52
CA ALA A 288 28.74 14.96 -10.85
C ALA A 288 29.05 15.61 -12.21
N ALA A 289 28.25 15.29 -13.23
CA ALA A 289 28.39 15.91 -14.55
C ALA A 289 28.12 17.43 -14.52
N TRP A 290 27.13 17.90 -13.75
CA TRP A 290 26.86 19.33 -13.56
C TRP A 290 28.05 20.06 -12.90
N SER A 291 28.69 19.42 -11.91
CA SER A 291 29.87 19.99 -11.24
C SER A 291 31.09 20.15 -12.15
N LEU A 292 31.18 19.33 -13.20
CA LEU A 292 32.25 19.31 -14.19
C LEU A 292 31.87 20.00 -15.52
N ALA A 293 30.63 20.46 -15.68
CA ALA A 293 30.16 21.10 -16.90
C ALA A 293 30.89 22.43 -17.14
N ALA A 294 31.16 22.73 -18.41
CA ALA A 294 31.68 24.04 -18.83
C ALA A 294 30.59 25.13 -18.64
N GLU A 295 31.01 26.39 -18.46
CA GLU A 295 30.06 27.49 -18.19
C GLU A 295 29.13 27.76 -19.38
N GLU A 296 29.57 27.48 -20.60
CA GLU A 296 28.76 27.52 -21.82
C GLU A 296 27.61 26.49 -21.78
N VAL A 297 27.85 25.32 -21.19
CA VAL A 297 26.82 24.30 -20.97
C VAL A 297 25.91 24.70 -19.82
N LYS A 298 26.45 25.24 -18.72
CA LYS A 298 25.62 25.75 -17.61
C LYS A 298 24.72 26.91 -18.03
N ALA A 299 25.17 27.73 -18.99
CA ALA A 299 24.42 28.86 -19.52
C ALA A 299 23.17 28.47 -20.35
N CYS A 300 23.01 27.21 -20.78
CA CYS A 300 21.86 26.82 -21.60
C CYS A 300 20.54 26.68 -20.81
N VAL A 301 20.60 26.60 -19.48
CA VAL A 301 19.42 26.51 -18.59
C VAL A 301 19.11 27.81 -17.85
N ARG A 302 17.88 27.92 -17.33
CA ARG A 302 17.41 29.07 -16.55
C ARG A 302 18.18 29.24 -15.24
N ASP A 303 18.23 30.46 -14.72
CA ASP A 303 18.99 30.76 -13.49
C ASP A 303 18.42 30.05 -12.25
N ASP A 304 17.10 29.90 -12.13
CA ASP A 304 16.47 29.09 -11.06
C ASP A 304 16.95 27.62 -11.09
N THR A 305 17.06 27.04 -12.29
CA THR A 305 17.62 25.71 -12.51
C THR A 305 19.07 25.65 -12.04
N LYS A 306 19.90 26.65 -12.38
CA LYS A 306 21.29 26.77 -11.87
C LYS A 306 21.32 26.84 -10.34
N HIS A 307 20.44 27.64 -9.74
CA HIS A 307 20.35 27.80 -8.29
C HIS A 307 19.95 26.49 -7.59
N PHE A 308 18.98 25.74 -8.10
CA PHE A 308 18.61 24.43 -7.54
C PHE A 308 19.74 23.40 -7.67
N LEU A 309 20.40 23.30 -8.82
CA LEU A 309 21.49 22.34 -9.02
C LEU A 309 22.74 22.70 -8.20
N ASN A 310 23.03 23.99 -8.02
CA ASN A 310 24.13 24.45 -7.17
C ASN A 310 23.82 24.29 -5.68
N ALA A 311 22.58 24.55 -5.24
CA ALA A 311 22.14 24.25 -3.87
C ALA A 311 22.25 22.74 -3.57
N ALA A 312 21.86 21.88 -4.52
CA ALA A 312 22.01 20.44 -4.41
C ALA A 312 23.49 20.00 -4.39
N LEU A 313 24.38 20.64 -5.16
CA LEU A 313 25.82 20.39 -5.06
C LEU A 313 26.36 20.74 -3.67
N GLU A 314 26.00 21.91 -3.11
CA GLU A 314 26.41 22.28 -1.76
C GLU A 314 25.79 21.37 -0.69
N GLU A 315 24.60 20.84 -0.92
CA GLU A 315 24.00 19.79 -0.10
C GLU A 315 24.82 18.49 -0.15
N THR A 316 25.44 18.13 -1.29
CA THR A 316 26.37 16.99 -1.37
C THR A 316 27.73 17.26 -0.71
N ARG A 317 28.17 18.54 -0.71
CA ARG A 317 29.50 18.97 -0.22
C ARG A 317 29.60 19.23 1.27
N ASN A 318 28.50 19.55 1.94
CA ASN A 318 28.48 19.89 3.37
C ASN A 318 28.08 18.69 4.23
N PRO A 319 29.00 17.83 4.73
CA PRO A 319 28.65 16.72 5.64
C PRO A 319 28.34 17.22 7.06
N THR A 320 27.36 18.13 7.18
CA THR A 320 26.63 18.37 8.43
C THR A 320 26.05 17.03 8.86
N THR A 321 26.49 16.56 10.03
CA THR A 321 26.41 15.17 10.47
C THR A 321 27.17 14.20 9.57
N SER A 322 28.50 14.37 9.54
CA SER A 322 29.45 13.31 9.21
C SER A 322 29.36 12.18 10.25
N SER A 323 28.39 11.28 10.09
CA SER A 323 28.55 9.94 10.66
C SER A 323 29.77 9.31 10.02
N ALA A 324 30.83 9.10 10.80
CA ALA A 324 31.90 8.17 10.44
C ALA A 324 31.28 6.81 10.03
N PRO A 325 31.98 5.94 9.28
CA PRO A 325 31.49 4.60 8.97
C PRO A 325 31.28 3.80 10.26
N GLU A 326 30.07 3.91 10.80
CA GLU A 326 29.72 3.34 12.08
C GLU A 326 29.72 1.83 11.93
N ASN A 327 30.64 1.22 12.66
CA ASN A 327 30.66 -0.22 12.84
C ASN A 327 29.49 -0.50 13.78
N LEU A 328 28.29 -0.66 13.23
CA LEU A 328 27.07 -0.96 13.96
C LEU A 328 27.26 -2.31 14.66
N GLU A 329 27.68 -2.22 15.92
CA GLU A 329 28.31 -3.32 16.63
C GLU A 329 27.32 -4.47 16.87
N GLY A 330 27.78 -5.70 16.69
CA GLY A 330 26.96 -6.91 16.83
C GLY A 330 25.89 -7.14 15.75
N PHE A 331 25.77 -6.33 14.68
CA PHE A 331 24.88 -6.67 13.56
C PHE A 331 25.46 -7.78 12.66
N TYR A 332 26.79 -7.86 12.49
CA TYR A 332 27.44 -9.04 11.90
C TYR A 332 27.11 -10.29 12.74
N ASP A 333 27.29 -10.20 14.06
CA ASP A 333 27.08 -11.30 14.99
C ASP A 333 25.60 -11.69 15.13
N SER A 334 24.65 -10.75 15.03
CA SER A 334 23.21 -11.04 15.01
C SER A 334 22.79 -11.86 13.80
N VAL A 335 23.37 -11.59 12.62
CA VAL A 335 23.11 -12.39 11.41
C VAL A 335 23.87 -13.71 11.45
N TYR A 336 25.11 -13.72 11.96
CA TYR A 336 25.93 -14.94 12.05
C TYR A 336 25.39 -15.94 13.07
N ASN A 337 25.03 -15.48 14.28
CA ASN A 337 24.54 -16.31 15.38
C ASN A 337 23.01 -16.43 15.41
N ALA A 338 22.32 -16.16 14.29
CA ALA A 338 20.87 -16.21 14.23
C ALA A 338 20.33 -17.58 14.71
N SER A 339 19.34 -17.54 15.61
CA SER A 339 18.83 -18.70 16.35
C SER A 339 17.78 -19.46 15.55
N TRP A 340 17.89 -20.79 15.54
CA TRP A 340 16.87 -21.66 14.95
C TRP A 340 15.69 -21.86 15.90
N HIS A 341 14.50 -21.78 15.31
CA HIS A 341 13.23 -22.18 15.90
C HIS A 341 12.48 -23.06 14.88
N HIS A 342 11.58 -23.92 15.35
CA HIS A 342 10.72 -24.71 14.47
C HIS A 342 9.30 -24.86 15.02
N VAL A 343 8.33 -24.85 14.13
CA VAL A 343 6.91 -25.03 14.46
C VAL A 343 6.52 -26.48 14.24
N VAL A 344 6.03 -27.14 15.29
CA VAL A 344 5.47 -28.49 15.22
C VAL A 344 3.96 -28.47 15.40
N GLU A 345 3.28 -29.29 14.61
CA GLU A 345 1.86 -29.58 14.72
C GLU A 345 1.67 -30.68 15.77
N VAL A 346 0.95 -30.36 16.85
CA VAL A 346 0.64 -31.30 17.94
C VAL A 346 -0.81 -31.82 17.76
N PRO A 347 -1.03 -33.13 17.59
CA PRO A 347 -2.36 -33.68 17.34
C PRO A 347 -3.24 -33.67 18.61
N GLY A 348 -4.17 -32.72 18.68
CA GLY A 348 -5.18 -32.59 19.74
C GLY A 348 -6.60 -32.94 19.28
N GLY A 349 -7.41 -33.52 20.16
CA GLY A 349 -8.70 -34.15 19.82
C GLY A 349 -9.83 -33.20 19.35
N GLU A 350 -9.78 -31.91 19.73
CA GLU A 350 -10.76 -30.89 19.31
C GLU A 350 -10.10 -29.69 18.61
N GLY A 351 -8.82 -29.81 18.22
CA GLY A 351 -8.11 -28.76 17.51
C GLY A 351 -6.64 -29.07 17.29
N THR A 352 -6.13 -28.72 16.10
CA THR A 352 -4.70 -28.82 15.76
C THR A 352 -3.91 -27.74 16.51
N GLY A 353 -3.05 -28.15 17.45
CA GLY A 353 -2.09 -27.26 18.11
C GLY A 353 -0.87 -26.96 17.24
N MET A 354 -0.30 -25.77 17.40
CA MET A 354 0.95 -25.36 16.75
C MET A 354 1.91 -24.87 17.85
N ASP A 355 2.89 -25.70 18.20
CA ASP A 355 3.89 -25.40 19.23
C ASP A 355 5.18 -24.91 18.57
N VAL A 356 5.80 -23.86 19.13
CA VAL A 356 7.11 -23.38 18.71
C VAL A 356 8.18 -23.99 19.62
N LYS A 357 9.21 -24.58 19.04
CA LYS A 357 10.35 -25.19 19.74
C LYS A 357 11.66 -24.50 19.35
N GLU A 358 12.51 -24.26 20.33
CA GLU A 358 13.87 -23.74 20.14
C GLU A 358 14.81 -24.82 19.58
N GLY A 359 15.81 -24.41 18.81
CA GLY A 359 16.85 -25.27 18.26
C GLY A 359 16.63 -25.70 16.79
N GLU A 360 17.71 -26.13 16.15
CA GLU A 360 17.68 -26.69 14.79
C GLU A 360 17.02 -28.08 14.82
N PRO A 361 15.93 -28.30 14.06
CA PRO A 361 15.26 -29.59 14.00
C PRO A 361 16.03 -30.62 13.16
N PRO A 362 15.76 -31.93 13.33
CA PRO A 362 16.19 -32.93 12.36
C PRO A 362 15.64 -32.60 10.96
N GLN A 363 16.49 -32.67 9.93
CA GLN A 363 16.19 -32.17 8.59
C GLN A 363 15.03 -32.93 7.93
N PRO A 364 13.86 -32.30 7.65
CA PRO A 364 12.67 -33.00 7.13
C PRO A 364 12.71 -33.32 5.62
N TRP A 365 13.89 -33.23 4.98
CA TRP A 365 14.02 -33.29 3.53
C TRP A 365 15.30 -33.98 3.07
N THR A 366 15.16 -34.93 2.15
CA THR A 366 16.28 -35.64 1.50
C THR A 366 16.53 -35.08 0.10
N TYR A 367 17.73 -34.55 -0.14
CA TYR A 367 18.10 -33.97 -1.44
C TYR A 367 18.60 -35.04 -2.44
N ARG A 368 17.78 -35.35 -3.46
CA ARG A 368 18.15 -36.28 -4.53
C ARG A 368 19.03 -35.58 -5.58
N LYS A 369 20.36 -35.71 -5.38
CA LYS A 369 21.40 -35.11 -6.26
C LYS A 369 21.23 -35.41 -7.76
N ALA A 370 20.70 -36.57 -8.14
CA ALA A 370 20.50 -36.96 -9.53
C ALA A 370 19.35 -36.18 -10.21
N GLU A 371 18.22 -36.05 -9.49
CA GLU A 371 16.97 -35.47 -10.00
C GLU A 371 16.88 -33.95 -9.77
N ARG A 372 17.70 -33.39 -8.86
CA ARG A 372 17.67 -31.97 -8.42
C ARG A 372 16.34 -31.59 -7.74
N THR A 373 15.68 -32.59 -7.19
CA THR A 373 14.48 -32.53 -6.35
C THR A 373 14.89 -32.60 -4.89
N ILE A 374 14.08 -31.97 -4.04
CA ILE A 374 14.01 -32.33 -2.62
C ILE A 374 12.78 -33.23 -2.50
N GLU A 375 12.98 -34.43 -1.96
CA GLU A 375 11.88 -35.18 -1.37
C GLU A 375 11.72 -34.68 0.06
N LYS A 376 10.52 -34.23 0.40
CA LYS A 376 10.11 -34.08 1.79
C LYS A 376 9.82 -35.47 2.35
N ASP A 377 10.04 -35.66 3.64
CA ASP A 377 9.55 -36.84 4.35
C ASP A 377 8.04 -36.68 4.69
N ASP A 378 7.22 -36.49 3.66
CA ASP A 378 5.76 -36.36 3.74
C ASP A 378 5.11 -37.77 3.95
N GLY A 379 5.61 -38.50 4.96
CA GLY A 379 5.29 -39.90 5.24
C GLY A 379 3.81 -40.17 5.51
N VAL A 380 3.22 -40.98 4.63
CA VAL A 380 1.81 -41.41 4.59
C VAL A 380 1.24 -41.84 5.96
N GLU A 381 0.07 -41.27 6.30
CA GLU A 381 -0.93 -41.79 7.24
C GLU A 381 -0.45 -42.42 8.56
N GLN A 382 0.38 -41.70 9.33
CA GLN A 382 0.44 -41.93 10.79
C GLN A 382 -0.09 -40.72 11.56
N SER A 383 -1.17 -40.95 12.31
CA SER A 383 -1.79 -40.03 13.26
C SER A 383 -1.24 -40.30 14.67
N GLY A 384 -0.37 -39.43 15.17
CA GLY A 384 0.18 -39.53 16.53
C GLY A 384 1.54 -38.87 16.75
N ALA A 385 2.33 -38.66 15.68
CA ALA A 385 3.61 -37.95 15.75
C ALA A 385 3.43 -36.44 15.55
N GLU A 386 4.29 -35.65 16.20
CA GLU A 386 4.45 -34.21 15.94
C GLU A 386 4.93 -33.99 14.50
N ARG A 387 4.29 -33.08 13.74
CA ARG A 387 4.67 -32.81 12.35
C ARG A 387 5.32 -31.45 12.20
N LEU A 388 6.55 -31.40 11.69
CA LEU A 388 7.23 -30.13 11.49
C LEU A 388 6.62 -29.35 10.32
N ARG A 389 6.05 -28.17 10.61
CA ARG A 389 5.34 -27.34 9.64
C ARG A 389 6.19 -26.19 9.09
N LEU A 390 7.12 -25.67 9.88
CA LEU A 390 7.95 -24.51 9.50
C LEU A 390 9.29 -24.52 10.23
N MET A 391 10.37 -24.13 9.55
CA MET A 391 11.62 -23.73 10.21
C MET A 391 11.70 -22.20 10.19
N VAL A 392 12.19 -21.59 11.26
CA VAL A 392 12.33 -20.14 11.40
C VAL A 392 13.73 -19.83 11.91
N LEU A 393 14.38 -18.84 11.33
CA LEU A 393 15.71 -18.38 11.71
C LEU A 393 15.61 -16.92 12.19
N THR A 394 15.92 -16.68 13.45
CA THR A 394 15.62 -15.42 14.16
C THR A 394 16.91 -14.64 14.43
N SER A 395 16.95 -13.37 14.02
CA SER A 395 18.09 -12.45 14.20
C SER A 395 17.70 -11.31 15.13
N ASP A 396 18.38 -11.17 16.28
CA ASP A 396 18.11 -10.19 17.34
C ASP A 396 17.96 -8.73 16.84
N LYS A 397 18.73 -8.38 15.81
CA LYS A 397 18.78 -7.05 15.20
C LYS A 397 18.10 -6.98 13.83
N ALA A 398 17.14 -7.88 13.56
CA ALA A 398 16.50 -8.07 12.27
C ALA A 398 17.46 -8.52 11.15
N TRP A 399 16.93 -8.71 9.94
CA TRP A 399 17.69 -9.12 8.75
C TRP A 399 18.04 -7.92 7.86
N PRO A 400 19.09 -7.99 7.01
CA PRO A 400 19.43 -6.90 6.08
C PRO A 400 18.32 -6.54 5.09
N TYR A 401 17.36 -7.43 4.85
CA TYR A 401 16.14 -7.13 4.12
C TYR A 401 15.27 -6.09 4.85
N SER A 402 15.09 -6.25 6.16
CA SER A 402 14.32 -5.37 7.04
C SER A 402 15.09 -4.09 7.42
N TRP A 403 16.44 -4.09 7.42
CA TRP A 403 17.26 -2.88 7.64
C TRP A 403 17.08 -1.80 6.56
N ALA A 404 16.45 -2.12 5.43
CA ALA A 404 16.12 -1.19 4.35
C ALA A 404 14.63 -0.78 4.34
N GLY A 405 13.93 -0.86 5.49
CA GLY A 405 12.52 -0.53 5.66
C GLY A 405 12.15 -0.14 7.10
N SER A 406 10.86 0.04 7.36
CA SER A 406 10.32 0.48 8.66
C SER A 406 9.81 -0.66 9.57
N GLU A 407 10.04 -1.92 9.18
CA GLU A 407 9.59 -3.10 9.92
C GLU A 407 10.80 -3.93 10.37
N HIS A 408 11.02 -4.03 11.67
CA HIS A 408 12.08 -4.85 12.27
C HIS A 408 11.71 -6.34 12.25
N ILE A 409 11.65 -6.94 11.06
CA ILE A 409 11.36 -8.37 10.90
C ILE A 409 12.60 -9.18 11.32
N CYS A 410 12.53 -9.79 12.50
CA CYS A 410 13.57 -10.67 13.05
C CYS A 410 13.54 -12.10 12.51
N ASP A 411 12.40 -12.55 12.00
CA ASP A 411 12.17 -13.95 11.62
C ASP A 411 12.29 -14.20 10.11
N CYS A 412 13.09 -15.20 9.74
CA CYS A 412 13.26 -15.69 8.38
C CYS A 412 12.70 -17.12 8.26
N CYS A 413 11.53 -17.26 7.61
CA CYS A 413 10.85 -18.56 7.49
C CYS A 413 11.46 -19.44 6.38
N VAL A 414 12.18 -20.48 6.77
CA VAL A 414 12.85 -21.45 5.88
C VAL A 414 11.89 -22.62 5.57
N ASN A 415 11.81 -22.99 4.29
CA ASN A 415 11.02 -24.09 3.78
C ASN A 415 11.81 -24.91 2.73
N SER A 416 11.22 -26.00 2.23
CA SER A 416 11.89 -26.89 1.28
C SER A 416 12.43 -26.20 0.02
N GLU A 417 11.73 -25.20 -0.54
CA GLU A 417 12.24 -24.50 -1.73
C GLU A 417 13.33 -23.47 -1.39
N VAL A 418 13.31 -22.86 -0.19
CA VAL A 418 14.41 -22.03 0.31
C VAL A 418 15.67 -22.88 0.50
N GLU A 419 15.55 -24.06 1.10
CA GLU A 419 16.67 -25.01 1.25
C GLU A 419 17.16 -25.53 -0.11
N ARG A 420 16.24 -25.79 -1.05
CA ARG A 420 16.60 -26.18 -2.43
C ARG A 420 17.44 -25.12 -3.13
N VAL A 421 17.13 -23.83 -2.93
CA VAL A 421 17.94 -22.72 -3.45
C VAL A 421 19.33 -22.71 -2.82
N TRP A 422 19.44 -22.96 -1.50
CA TRP A 422 20.75 -23.12 -0.85
C TRP A 422 21.54 -24.30 -1.42
N GLN A 423 20.94 -25.48 -1.60
CA GLN A 423 21.63 -26.64 -2.19
C GLN A 423 22.17 -26.36 -3.61
N PHE A 424 21.48 -25.55 -4.41
CA PHE A 424 22.01 -25.09 -5.71
C PHE A 424 23.23 -24.16 -5.57
N VAL A 425 23.22 -23.23 -4.61
CA VAL A 425 24.36 -22.33 -4.35
C VAL A 425 25.53 -23.10 -3.74
N LYS A 426 25.28 -23.93 -2.73
CA LYS A 426 26.26 -24.80 -2.07
C LYS A 426 26.99 -25.71 -3.05
N ARG A 427 26.26 -26.33 -4.00
CA ARG A 427 26.88 -27.13 -5.07
C ARG A 427 27.78 -26.28 -5.96
N ASP A 428 27.34 -25.10 -6.39
CA ASP A 428 28.14 -24.23 -7.25
C ASP A 428 29.40 -23.69 -6.52
N LEU A 429 29.33 -23.45 -5.20
CA LEU A 429 30.51 -23.13 -4.36
C LEU A 429 31.47 -24.33 -4.26
N THR A 430 30.96 -25.55 -4.06
CA THR A 430 31.79 -26.77 -4.07
C THR A 430 32.40 -27.03 -5.45
N GLU A 431 31.70 -26.75 -6.54
CA GLU A 431 32.21 -26.84 -7.92
C GLU A 431 33.32 -25.80 -8.16
N TRP A 432 33.14 -24.57 -7.67
CA TRP A 432 34.15 -23.49 -7.73
C TRP A 432 35.42 -23.81 -6.93
N PHE A 433 35.28 -24.17 -5.65
CA PHE A 433 36.42 -24.40 -4.75
C PHE A 433 36.99 -25.83 -4.83
N SER A 434 36.67 -26.58 -5.90
CA SER A 434 37.22 -27.92 -6.13
C SER A 434 38.67 -27.86 -6.64
N PRO A 435 39.62 -28.64 -6.08
CA PRO A 435 41.01 -28.68 -6.55
C PRO A 435 41.20 -29.22 -7.99
N HIS A 436 40.16 -29.81 -8.58
CA HIS A 436 40.22 -30.46 -9.90
C HIS A 436 40.12 -29.44 -11.03
N GLY A 437 41.26 -28.85 -11.40
CA GLY A 437 41.38 -27.79 -12.39
C GLY A 437 40.96 -28.16 -13.83
N ARG A 438 39.65 -28.20 -14.10
CA ARG A 438 39.09 -28.07 -15.45
C ARG A 438 38.75 -26.60 -15.74
N THR A 439 39.72 -25.91 -16.32
CA THR A 439 39.58 -24.73 -17.20
C THR A 439 38.29 -23.89 -17.08
N VAL A 440 38.41 -22.74 -16.42
CA VAL A 440 37.49 -21.59 -16.52
C VAL A 440 36.04 -21.88 -16.13
N PHE A 441 35.83 -22.19 -14.86
CA PHE A 441 34.51 -22.11 -14.24
C PHE A 441 34.26 -20.67 -13.74
N SER A 442 33.43 -19.91 -14.45
CA SER A 442 33.09 -18.53 -14.09
C SER A 442 31.89 -18.46 -13.13
N PRO A 443 31.71 -17.35 -12.38
CA PRO A 443 30.53 -17.13 -11.54
C PRO A 443 29.21 -17.32 -12.31
N LYS A 444 28.53 -18.44 -12.03
CA LYS A 444 27.20 -18.75 -12.56
C LYS A 444 26.17 -17.77 -11.97
N LYS A 445 25.81 -16.73 -12.74
CA LYS A 445 24.69 -15.83 -12.41
C LYS A 445 23.41 -16.65 -12.29
N ARG A 446 22.77 -16.63 -11.11
CA ARG A 446 21.48 -17.29 -10.83
C ARG A 446 20.39 -16.26 -10.64
N LEU A 447 19.21 -16.52 -11.21
CA LEU A 447 18.01 -15.71 -11.04
C LEU A 447 16.93 -16.55 -10.36
N LEU A 448 16.43 -16.09 -9.20
CA LEU A 448 15.33 -16.74 -8.48
C LEU A 448 13.99 -16.15 -8.94
N ILE A 449 13.26 -16.92 -9.75
CA ILE A 449 11.94 -16.55 -10.28
C ILE A 449 10.85 -17.18 -9.39
N GLY A 450 9.74 -16.48 -9.20
CA GLY A 450 8.56 -16.94 -8.48
C GLY A 450 7.59 -15.79 -8.20
N THR A 451 6.39 -16.11 -7.73
CA THR A 451 5.28 -15.15 -7.49
C THR A 451 5.71 -13.95 -6.63
N PRO A 452 5.17 -12.74 -6.85
CA PRO A 452 5.24 -11.65 -5.86
C PRO A 452 4.72 -12.10 -4.47
N GLY A 453 5.16 -11.44 -3.40
CA GLY A 453 4.74 -11.76 -2.02
C GLY A 453 5.29 -13.05 -1.40
N ILE A 454 5.69 -14.06 -2.19
CA ILE A 454 6.07 -15.42 -1.73
C ILE A 454 7.41 -15.51 -0.92
N GLY A 455 7.91 -14.41 -0.38
CA GLY A 455 9.09 -14.41 0.50
C GLY A 455 10.46 -14.58 -0.19
N LYS A 456 10.57 -14.49 -1.52
CA LYS A 456 11.85 -14.68 -2.25
C LYS A 456 13.02 -13.88 -1.65
N SER A 457 12.86 -12.56 -1.52
CA SER A 457 13.94 -11.67 -1.11
C SER A 457 14.17 -11.69 0.39
N MET A 458 13.10 -11.75 1.19
CA MET A 458 13.18 -11.86 2.65
C MET A 458 13.74 -13.22 3.04
N ASN A 459 13.03 -14.32 2.77
CA ASN A 459 13.36 -15.63 3.31
C ASN A 459 14.56 -16.26 2.59
N ALA A 460 14.51 -16.40 1.25
CA ALA A 460 15.60 -17.04 0.53
C ALA A 460 16.85 -16.14 0.49
N GLY A 461 16.70 -14.82 0.41
CA GLY A 461 17.82 -13.88 0.51
C GLY A 461 18.52 -13.91 1.87
N SER A 462 17.76 -13.80 2.97
CA SER A 462 18.32 -13.86 4.33
C SER A 462 18.95 -15.20 4.65
N TYR A 463 18.29 -16.30 4.28
CA TYR A 463 18.83 -17.65 4.50
C TYR A 463 20.11 -17.90 3.70
N LEU A 464 20.19 -17.46 2.44
CA LEU A 464 21.42 -17.51 1.66
C LEU A 464 22.54 -16.70 2.32
N LEU A 465 22.26 -15.51 2.85
CA LEU A 465 23.28 -14.72 3.54
C LEU A 465 23.80 -15.45 4.78
N TYR A 466 22.92 -15.95 5.65
CA TYR A 466 23.30 -16.76 6.81
C TYR A 466 24.21 -17.93 6.42
N GLN A 467 23.79 -18.72 5.43
CA GLN A 467 24.55 -19.87 4.94
C GLN A 467 25.90 -19.49 4.29
N LEU A 468 26.01 -18.33 3.63
CA LEU A 468 27.27 -17.82 3.08
C LEU A 468 28.22 -17.28 4.17
N LEU A 469 27.68 -16.73 5.26
CA LEU A 469 28.45 -16.31 6.43
C LEU A 469 28.97 -17.52 7.23
N GLN A 470 28.15 -18.57 7.37
CA GLN A 470 28.54 -19.85 7.98
C GLN A 470 29.42 -20.74 7.07
N TYR A 471 29.58 -20.40 5.78
CA TYR A 471 30.52 -21.08 4.90
C TYR A 471 31.98 -20.84 5.32
N ASP A 472 32.89 -21.70 4.88
CA ASP A 472 34.34 -21.56 5.06
C ASP A 472 34.85 -20.14 4.72
N ALA A 473 35.48 -19.48 5.71
CA ALA A 473 35.97 -18.10 5.60
C ALA A 473 37.30 -17.98 4.85
N GLU A 474 38.14 -19.03 4.80
CA GLU A 474 39.37 -19.02 4.00
C GLU A 474 39.05 -19.04 2.50
N LYS A 475 37.97 -19.75 2.13
CA LYS A 475 37.48 -19.86 0.76
C LYS A 475 36.58 -18.70 0.35
N LEU A 476 35.70 -18.27 1.24
CA LEU A 476 34.77 -17.15 1.03
C LEU A 476 34.92 -16.12 2.17
N PRO A 477 35.91 -15.21 2.11
CA PRO A 477 36.19 -14.25 3.19
C PRO A 477 35.26 -13.03 3.18
N LEU A 478 34.57 -12.78 2.06
CA LEU A 478 33.80 -11.55 1.81
C LEU A 478 32.45 -11.91 1.16
N VAL A 479 31.36 -11.36 1.68
CA VAL A 479 30.01 -11.54 1.13
C VAL A 479 29.36 -10.18 0.90
N ALA A 480 29.01 -9.88 -0.35
CA ALA A 480 28.26 -8.68 -0.69
C ALA A 480 26.76 -9.02 -0.83
N TYR A 481 25.93 -8.39 -0.01
CA TYR A 481 24.47 -8.49 -0.07
C TYR A 481 23.91 -7.13 -0.53
N ILE A 482 23.14 -7.12 -1.61
CA ILE A 482 22.63 -5.89 -2.23
C ILE A 482 21.10 -5.92 -2.21
N ILE A 483 20.48 -4.86 -1.67
CA ILE A 483 19.03 -4.68 -1.65
C ILE A 483 18.69 -3.21 -1.89
N LYS A 484 17.75 -2.94 -2.82
CA LYS A 484 17.51 -1.60 -3.36
C LYS A 484 18.84 -1.00 -3.84
N GLU A 485 19.26 0.13 -3.27
CA GLU A 485 20.52 0.82 -3.57
C GLU A 485 21.62 0.52 -2.53
N SER A 486 21.26 -0.14 -1.42
CA SER A 486 22.13 -0.46 -0.29
C SER A 486 23.03 -1.66 -0.57
N VAL A 487 24.36 -1.49 -0.44
CA VAL A 487 25.35 -2.57 -0.48
C VAL A 487 25.86 -2.84 0.94
N TYR A 488 25.57 -4.04 1.45
CA TYR A 488 26.08 -4.54 2.73
C TYR A 488 27.23 -5.52 2.46
N LEU A 489 28.44 -5.13 2.85
CA LEU A 489 29.67 -5.88 2.60
C LEU A 489 30.19 -6.53 3.89
N PHE A 490 29.97 -7.83 4.04
CA PHE A 490 30.35 -8.60 5.22
C PHE A 490 31.77 -9.18 5.06
N ASP A 491 32.71 -8.70 5.86
CA ASP A 491 34.07 -9.20 6.01
C ASP A 491 34.11 -10.21 7.16
N LYS A 492 34.20 -11.50 6.81
CA LYS A 492 34.14 -12.62 7.76
C LYS A 492 35.43 -12.77 8.55
N ASN A 493 36.56 -12.33 8.00
CA ASN A 493 37.87 -12.38 8.66
C ASN A 493 37.97 -11.30 9.75
N LYS A 494 37.34 -10.14 9.55
CA LYS A 494 37.25 -9.07 10.56
C LYS A 494 36.00 -9.13 11.43
N LYS A 495 35.07 -10.07 11.17
CA LYS A 495 33.72 -10.15 11.76
C LYS A 495 32.99 -8.80 11.77
N ARG A 496 33.03 -8.11 10.63
CA ARG A 496 32.44 -6.77 10.47
C ARG A 496 31.66 -6.72 9.17
N TYR A 497 30.73 -5.79 9.10
CA TYR A 497 30.12 -5.40 7.85
C TYR A 497 30.32 -3.90 7.62
N GLN A 498 30.40 -3.52 6.35
CA GLN A 498 30.41 -2.12 5.92
C GLN A 498 29.17 -1.87 5.07
N ILE A 499 28.61 -0.68 5.19
CA ILE A 499 27.49 -0.24 4.36
C ILE A 499 28.05 0.80 3.39
N SER A 500 27.89 0.55 2.08
CA SER A 500 28.11 1.56 1.04
C SER A 500 26.81 1.77 0.26
N GLY A 501 26.42 3.03 0.06
CA GLY A 501 25.17 3.36 -0.63
C GLY A 501 23.89 3.24 0.20
N ALA A 502 23.94 3.31 1.53
CA ALA A 502 22.72 3.48 2.34
C ALA A 502 22.92 4.51 3.45
N ARG A 503 21.83 5.22 3.78
CA ARG A 503 21.73 6.03 5.00
C ARG A 503 21.24 5.23 6.19
N ARG A 504 21.37 5.85 7.36
CA ARG A 504 20.42 5.63 8.44
C ARG A 504 19.05 6.24 8.12
N VAL A 505 18.04 5.45 8.41
CA VAL A 505 16.90 5.95 9.19
C VAL A 505 17.27 5.81 10.67
N SER A 506 16.86 6.77 11.49
CA SER A 506 17.01 6.80 12.96
C SER A 506 15.64 6.94 13.59
#